data_AF-A0A7V8DDM2-F1
#
_entry.id   AF-A0A7V8DDM2-F1
#
_cell.length_a   1.000
_cell.length_b   1.000
_cell.length_c   1.000
_cell.angle_alpha   90.00
_cell.angle_beta   90.00
_cell.angle_gamma   90.00
#
_symmetry.space_group_name_H-M   'P 1'
#
loop_
_entity.id
_entity.type
_entity.pdbx_description
1 polymer ?
#
loop_
_entity_poly.entity_id
_entity_poly.type
_entity_poly.pdbx_seq_one_letter_code
_entity_poly.pdbx_strand_id
1 'polypeptide(L)'
;MIECSAEPSVHAGYGDDPSYLLNTNLGGTINALEHARRQGSTLIFLSSSRVYPIAPLRALPLRVTGERLTLAPDHKGEGWSAAGISESFPLAGHRSLYGATKLASELLIEEYRVMYGIKAVINRCSILTGPWQMARWIREWSSCGWPVMFLAGC
;
A
#
# COMPACT_ATOMS: atom_id res chain seq x y z
N MET A 1 4.96 -10.80 -15.87
CA MET A 1 3.79 -9.93 -15.78
C MET A 1 4.02 -8.90 -14.69
N ILE A 2 3.83 -7.61 -14.99
CA ILE A 2 3.79 -6.54 -13.99
C ILE A 2 2.32 -6.25 -13.73
N GLU A 3 1.86 -6.54 -12.53
CA GLU A 3 0.50 -6.24 -12.09
C GLU A 3 0.54 -4.89 -11.39
N CYS A 4 0.00 -3.90 -12.10
CA CYS A 4 -0.11 -2.51 -11.66
C CYS A 4 -1.51 -1.95 -11.89
N SER A 5 -2.50 -2.80 -12.20
CA SER A 5 -3.88 -2.38 -12.40
C SER A 5 -4.53 -2.13 -11.04
N ALA A 6 -5.15 -0.96 -10.89
CA ALA A 6 -5.85 -0.59 -9.67
C ALA A 6 -6.76 0.63 -9.91
N GLU A 7 -7.78 0.75 -9.07
CA GLU A 7 -8.27 2.03 -8.60
C GLU A 7 -7.33 2.52 -7.48
N PRO A 8 -6.48 3.54 -7.73
CA PRO A 8 -5.41 3.95 -6.82
C PRO A 8 -5.87 4.89 -5.69
N SER A 9 -7.12 5.35 -5.70
CA SER A 9 -7.62 6.28 -4.68
C SER A 9 -7.86 5.58 -3.34
N VAL A 10 -7.22 6.11 -2.29
CA VAL A 10 -7.43 5.68 -0.89
C VAL A 10 -8.86 5.97 -0.41
N HIS A 11 -9.55 6.93 -1.03
CA HIS A 11 -10.91 7.34 -0.70
C HIS A 11 -11.98 6.68 -1.58
N ALA A 12 -11.59 5.87 -2.57
CA ALA A 12 -12.57 5.12 -3.36
C ALA A 12 -13.37 4.18 -2.43
N GLY A 13 -14.70 4.17 -2.59
CA GLY A 13 -15.62 3.43 -1.73
C GLY A 13 -15.85 4.05 -0.34
N TYR A 14 -15.33 5.25 -0.06
CA TYR A 14 -15.68 6.00 1.16
C TYR A 14 -16.93 6.85 0.89
N GLY A 15 -18.03 6.56 1.57
CA GLY A 15 -19.31 7.26 1.40
C GLY A 15 -20.15 6.84 0.18
N ASP A 16 -19.67 5.86 -0.60
CA ASP A 16 -20.34 5.30 -1.79
C ASP A 16 -20.03 3.78 -1.88
N ASP A 17 -20.54 3.10 -2.91
CA ASP A 17 -20.37 1.67 -3.12
C ASP A 17 -18.88 1.26 -3.30
N PRO A 18 -18.32 0.38 -2.44
CA PRO A 18 -16.95 -0.09 -2.57
C PRO A 18 -16.75 -1.15 -3.67
N SER A 19 -17.84 -1.64 -4.29
CA SER A 19 -17.79 -2.75 -5.25
C SER A 19 -16.77 -2.53 -6.38
N TYR A 20 -16.70 -1.32 -6.94
CA TYR A 20 -15.75 -0.99 -8.00
C TYR A 20 -14.31 -1.17 -7.52
N LEU A 21 -13.95 -0.60 -6.36
CA LEU A 21 -12.61 -0.72 -5.79
C LEU A 21 -12.24 -2.18 -5.52
N LEU A 22 -13.14 -2.95 -4.91
CA LEU A 22 -12.91 -4.35 -4.57
C LEU A 22 -12.76 -5.20 -5.84
N ASN A 23 -13.65 -5.04 -6.81
CA ASN A 23 -13.63 -5.80 -8.06
C ASN A 23 -12.39 -5.47 -8.90
N THR A 24 -12.06 -4.19 -9.04
CA THR A 24 -10.90 -3.76 -9.83
C THR A 24 -9.60 -4.22 -9.18
N ASN A 25 -9.41 -3.98 -7.88
CA ASN A 25 -8.12 -4.27 -7.25
C ASN A 25 -7.97 -5.76 -6.93
N LEU A 26 -8.88 -6.33 -6.13
CA LEU A 26 -8.76 -7.71 -5.68
C LEU A 26 -9.16 -8.68 -6.79
N GLY A 27 -10.31 -8.44 -7.44
CA GLY A 27 -10.75 -9.25 -8.58
C GLY A 27 -9.76 -9.20 -9.74
N GLY A 28 -9.20 -8.02 -10.06
CA GLY A 28 -8.13 -7.86 -11.04
C GLY A 28 -6.88 -8.69 -10.69
N THR A 29 -6.45 -8.66 -9.43
CA THR A 29 -5.31 -9.48 -8.96
C THR A 29 -5.58 -10.98 -9.16
N ILE A 30 -6.77 -11.47 -8.81
CA ILE A 30 -7.13 -12.89 -8.95
C ILE A 30 -7.06 -13.31 -10.43
N ASN A 31 -7.60 -12.49 -11.34
CA ASN A 31 -7.54 -12.76 -12.78
C ASN A 31 -6.10 -12.80 -13.29
N ALA A 32 -5.27 -11.86 -12.83
CA ALA A 32 -3.86 -11.80 -13.17
C ALA A 32 -3.12 -13.06 -12.66
N LEU A 33 -3.34 -13.46 -11.41
CA LEU A 33 -2.75 -14.67 -10.81
C LEU A 33 -3.12 -15.93 -11.58
N GLU A 34 -4.39 -16.10 -11.94
CA GLU A 34 -4.85 -17.23 -12.75
C GLU A 34 -4.23 -17.23 -14.14
N HIS A 35 -4.09 -16.06 -14.76
CA HIS A 35 -3.40 -15.94 -16.04
C HIS A 35 -1.92 -16.33 -15.90
N ALA A 36 -1.23 -15.80 -14.89
CA ALA A 36 0.18 -16.12 -14.63
C ALA A 36 0.39 -17.61 -14.37
N ARG A 37 -0.51 -18.25 -13.61
CA ARG A 37 -0.51 -19.69 -13.35
C ARG A 37 -0.59 -20.50 -14.64
N ARG A 38 -1.55 -20.17 -15.51
CA ARG A 38 -1.79 -20.88 -16.78
C ARG A 38 -0.65 -20.71 -17.77
N GLN A 39 0.01 -19.55 -17.76
CA GLN A 39 1.08 -19.21 -18.68
C GLN A 39 2.48 -19.48 -18.12
N GLY A 40 2.62 -19.95 -16.88
CA GLY A 40 3.91 -20.14 -16.22
C GLY A 40 4.72 -18.84 -16.06
N SER A 41 4.04 -17.69 -15.93
CA SER A 41 4.68 -16.38 -15.88
C SER A 41 5.16 -16.03 -14.46
N THR A 42 6.26 -15.27 -14.39
CA THR A 42 6.68 -14.59 -13.16
C THR A 42 5.86 -13.32 -12.94
N LEU A 43 5.50 -13.03 -11.69
CA LEU A 43 4.69 -11.89 -11.29
C LEU A 43 5.52 -10.84 -10.54
N ILE A 44 5.37 -9.56 -10.91
CA ILE A 44 5.77 -8.43 -10.08
C ILE A 44 4.48 -7.71 -9.70
N PHE A 45 4.16 -7.66 -8.42
CA PHE A 45 2.95 -7.02 -7.91
C PHE A 45 3.26 -5.70 -7.23
N LEU A 46 2.62 -4.62 -7.69
CA LEU A 46 2.71 -3.31 -7.05
C LEU A 46 1.66 -3.19 -5.94
N SER A 47 2.14 -3.41 -4.72
CA SER A 47 1.40 -3.15 -3.49
C SER A 47 1.61 -1.69 -3.04
N SER A 48 1.28 -1.39 -1.79
CA SER A 48 1.30 -0.05 -1.24
C SER A 48 1.69 -0.01 0.22
N SER A 49 2.36 1.05 0.66
CA SER A 49 2.53 1.41 2.07
C SER A 49 1.21 1.52 2.85
N ARG A 50 0.06 1.65 2.15
CA ARG A 50 -1.28 1.64 2.77
C ARG A 50 -1.72 0.26 3.29
N VAL A 51 -0.93 -0.79 3.08
CA VAL A 51 -1.14 -2.08 3.77
C VAL A 51 -0.83 -2.00 5.26
N TYR A 52 -0.03 -1.03 5.71
CA TYR A 52 0.24 -0.84 7.14
C TYR A 52 -0.95 -0.15 7.83
N PRO A 53 -1.34 -0.62 9.04
CA PRO A 53 -2.54 -0.15 9.73
C PRO A 53 -2.40 1.28 10.27
N ILE A 54 -3.52 2.02 10.26
CA ILE A 54 -3.51 3.47 10.58
C ILE A 54 -3.18 3.73 12.05
N ALA A 55 -3.82 3.01 12.98
CA ALA A 55 -3.65 3.29 14.41
C ALA A 55 -2.20 3.06 14.90
N PRO A 56 -1.53 1.93 14.58
CA PRO A 56 -0.12 1.74 14.94
C PRO A 56 0.82 2.78 14.31
N LEU A 57 0.59 3.17 13.05
CA LEU A 57 1.39 4.22 12.40
C LEU A 57 1.23 5.57 13.11
N ARG A 58 0.02 5.92 13.57
CA ARG A 58 -0.26 7.17 14.29
C ARG A 58 0.29 7.18 15.71
N ALA A 59 0.51 6.00 16.32
CA ALA A 59 1.04 5.86 17.66
C ALA A 59 2.57 5.95 17.72
N LEU A 60 3.25 6.04 16.57
CA LEU A 60 4.70 6.18 16.52
C LEU A 60 5.17 7.46 17.23
N PRO A 61 6.30 7.42 17.95
CA PRO A 61 6.81 8.55 18.74
C PRO A 61 7.47 9.61 17.86
N LEU A 62 6.68 10.22 16.99
CA LEU A 62 7.11 11.25 16.04
C LEU A 62 7.37 12.57 16.75
N ARG A 63 8.45 13.24 16.35
CA ARG A 63 8.83 14.58 16.82
C ARG A 63 8.79 15.54 15.65
N VAL A 64 8.31 16.76 15.87
CA VAL A 64 8.42 17.84 14.90
C VAL A 64 9.88 18.32 14.89
N THR A 65 10.51 18.25 13.73
CA THR A 65 11.88 18.74 13.50
C THR A 65 11.87 19.63 12.27
N GLY A 66 11.91 20.95 12.47
CA GLY A 66 11.67 21.92 11.41
C GLY A 66 10.24 21.78 10.86
N GLU A 67 10.12 21.51 9.57
CA GLU A 67 8.83 21.39 8.85
C GLU A 67 8.34 19.94 8.69
N ARG A 68 9.01 18.96 9.31
CA ARG A 68 8.70 17.53 9.14
C ARG A 68 8.54 16.78 10.45
N LEU A 69 7.82 15.67 10.38
CA LEU A 69 7.77 14.66 11.43
C LEU A 69 8.95 13.70 11.27
N THR A 70 9.58 13.36 12.39
CA THR A 70 10.78 12.52 12.42
C THR A 70 10.70 11.48 13.53
N LEU A 71 11.20 10.29 13.23
CA LEU A 71 11.55 9.29 14.24
C LEU A 71 12.98 9.57 14.70
N ALA A 72 13.19 9.50 16.01
CA ALA A 72 14.50 9.80 16.58
C ALA A 72 15.50 8.68 16.27
N PRO A 73 16.78 9.00 15.96
CA PRO A 73 17.78 8.00 15.59
C PRO A 73 18.01 6.90 16.64
N ASP A 74 17.81 7.24 17.91
CA ASP A 74 17.99 6.37 19.08
C ASP A 74 16.76 5.51 19.39
N HIS A 75 15.61 5.78 18.79
CA HIS A 75 14.37 5.06 19.02
C HIS A 75 14.05 4.09 17.86
N LYS A 76 13.71 2.84 18.21
CA LYS A 76 13.23 1.83 17.26
C LYS A 76 12.28 0.87 17.95
N GLY A 77 11.46 0.19 17.16
CA GLY A 77 10.57 -0.87 17.62
C GLY A 77 10.35 -1.91 16.52
N GLU A 78 9.31 -2.72 16.70
CA GLU A 78 8.98 -3.76 15.72
C GLU A 78 8.63 -3.14 14.35
N GLY A 79 9.53 -3.33 13.39
CA GLY A 79 9.38 -2.86 12.02
C GLY A 79 9.39 -1.35 11.81
N TRP A 80 9.91 -0.56 12.74
CA TRP A 80 10.11 0.87 12.54
C TRP A 80 11.41 1.38 13.19
N SER A 81 12.02 2.37 12.54
CA SER A 81 13.21 3.08 13.01
C SER A 81 13.33 4.44 12.33
N ALA A 82 14.41 5.18 12.58
CA ALA A 82 14.73 6.40 11.83
C ALA A 82 14.87 6.19 10.31
N ALA A 83 15.09 4.95 9.84
CA ALA A 83 15.11 4.60 8.42
C ALA A 83 13.71 4.40 7.81
N GLY A 84 12.64 4.45 8.61
CA GLY A 84 11.25 4.28 8.15
C GLY A 84 10.60 3.00 8.66
N ILE A 85 9.65 2.49 7.87
CA ILE A 85 8.82 1.31 8.18
C ILE A 85 9.29 0.14 7.32
N SER A 86 9.62 -0.99 7.96
CA SER A 86 10.00 -2.23 7.27
C SER A 86 8.83 -3.20 7.17
N GLU A 87 9.03 -4.29 6.42
CA GLU A 87 8.03 -5.34 6.21
C GLU A 87 7.65 -6.09 7.48
N SER A 88 8.49 -6.02 8.52
CA SER A 88 8.21 -6.58 9.84
C SER A 88 7.29 -5.70 10.69
N PHE A 89 6.81 -4.57 10.19
CA PHE A 89 5.86 -3.73 10.94
C PHE A 89 4.51 -4.47 11.10
N PRO A 90 3.89 -4.44 12.29
CA PRO A 90 2.65 -5.18 12.53
C PRO A 90 1.54 -4.85 11.54
N LEU A 91 0.93 -5.90 10.97
CA LEU A 91 -0.19 -5.78 10.06
C LEU A 91 -1.56 -5.95 10.74
N ALA A 92 -1.63 -6.00 12.06
CA ALA A 92 -2.89 -6.08 12.80
C ALA A 92 -3.56 -4.70 12.94
N GLY A 93 -4.87 -4.62 12.69
CA GLY A 93 -5.66 -3.40 12.83
C GLY A 93 -6.28 -2.89 11.52
N HIS A 94 -7.03 -1.80 11.57
CA HIS A 94 -7.74 -1.27 10.38
C HIS A 94 -6.84 -0.41 9.48
N ARG A 95 -7.22 -0.33 8.20
CA ARG A 95 -6.66 0.55 7.17
C ARG A 95 -7.75 0.91 6.16
N SER A 96 -7.42 1.66 5.12
CA SER A 96 -8.38 1.95 4.03
C SER A 96 -8.78 0.67 3.29
N LEU A 97 -9.93 0.70 2.60
CA LEU A 97 -10.35 -0.39 1.73
C LEU A 97 -9.32 -0.66 0.64
N TYR A 98 -8.72 0.40 0.07
CA TYR A 98 -7.62 0.27 -0.88
C TYR A 98 -6.46 -0.54 -0.27
N GLY A 99 -6.00 -0.18 0.93
CA GLY A 99 -4.94 -0.90 1.62
C GLY A 99 -5.31 -2.35 1.96
N ALA A 100 -6.58 -2.59 2.30
CA ALA A 100 -7.10 -3.94 2.56
C ALA A 100 -7.09 -4.80 1.29
N THR A 101 -7.50 -4.26 0.13
CA THR A 101 -7.43 -5.00 -1.15
C THR A 101 -5.99 -5.37 -1.50
N LYS A 102 -5.04 -4.45 -1.31
CA LYS A 102 -3.62 -4.74 -1.58
C LYS A 102 -3.04 -5.79 -0.64
N LEU A 103 -3.34 -5.73 0.67
CA LEU A 103 -2.90 -6.79 1.58
C LEU A 103 -3.56 -8.14 1.23
N ALA A 104 -4.86 -8.15 0.91
CA ALA A 104 -5.54 -9.38 0.50
C ALA A 104 -4.87 -9.99 -0.75
N SER A 105 -4.51 -9.16 -1.72
CA SER A 105 -3.74 -9.58 -2.89
C SER A 105 -2.37 -10.16 -2.52
N GLU A 106 -1.64 -9.55 -1.58
CA GLU A 106 -0.36 -10.08 -1.09
C GLU A 106 -0.51 -11.48 -0.49
N LEU A 107 -1.53 -11.69 0.34
CA LEU A 107 -1.81 -12.99 0.94
C LEU A 107 -2.14 -14.03 -0.13
N LEU A 108 -2.99 -13.69 -1.10
CA LEU A 108 -3.31 -14.58 -2.22
C LEU A 108 -2.08 -14.92 -3.06
N ILE A 109 -1.19 -13.95 -3.32
CA ILE A 109 0.05 -14.19 -4.04
C ILE A 109 0.89 -15.24 -3.31
N GLU A 110 1.05 -15.13 -1.99
CA GLU A 110 1.81 -16.11 -1.21
C GLU A 110 1.19 -17.51 -1.26
N GLU A 111 -0.14 -17.62 -1.16
CA GLU A 111 -0.82 -18.92 -1.35
C GLU A 111 -0.56 -19.49 -2.74
N TYR A 112 -0.59 -18.66 -3.78
CA TYR A 112 -0.32 -19.10 -5.16
C TYR A 112 1.15 -19.51 -5.37
N ARG A 113 2.09 -18.87 -4.68
CA ARG A 113 3.51 -19.27 -4.70
C ARG A 113 3.69 -20.67 -4.13
N VAL A 114 3.06 -20.94 -2.98
CA VAL A 114 3.18 -22.24 -2.30
C VAL A 114 2.40 -23.34 -3.02
N MET A 115 1.16 -23.07 -3.42
CA MET A 115 0.27 -24.08 -4.01
C MET A 115 0.60 -24.40 -5.47
N TYR A 116 1.03 -23.39 -6.25
CA TYR A 116 1.19 -23.53 -7.70
C TYR A 116 2.60 -23.23 -8.20
N GLY A 117 3.55 -22.91 -7.31
CA GLY A 117 4.94 -22.63 -7.69
C GLY A 117 5.13 -21.35 -8.49
N ILE A 118 4.17 -20.41 -8.45
CA ILE A 118 4.32 -19.12 -9.13
C ILE A 118 5.52 -18.38 -8.52
N LYS A 119 6.37 -17.83 -9.38
CA LYS A 119 7.43 -16.91 -8.95
C LYS A 119 6.84 -15.51 -8.86
N ALA A 120 6.86 -14.90 -7.68
CA ALA A 120 6.32 -13.56 -7.48
C ALA A 120 7.23 -12.69 -6.62
N VAL A 121 7.23 -11.39 -6.90
CA VAL A 121 7.81 -10.33 -6.07
C VAL A 121 6.71 -9.34 -5.71
N ILE A 122 6.59 -9.02 -4.44
CA ILE A 122 5.67 -8.00 -3.90
C ILE A 122 6.49 -6.75 -3.59
N ASN A 123 6.09 -5.60 -4.13
CA ASN A 123 6.72 -4.32 -3.83
C ASN A 123 5.71 -3.39 -3.14
N ARG A 124 5.94 -3.08 -1.86
CA ARG A 124 5.10 -2.16 -1.07
C ARG A 124 5.53 -0.72 -1.31
N CYS A 125 5.09 -0.15 -2.42
CA CYS A 125 5.47 1.21 -2.81
C CYS A 125 4.93 2.29 -1.85
N SER A 126 5.77 3.27 -1.51
CA SER A 126 5.30 4.55 -0.94
C SER A 126 4.66 5.42 -2.03
N ILE A 127 4.64 6.74 -1.85
CA ILE A 127 4.22 7.68 -2.87
C ILE A 127 5.21 7.64 -4.04
N LEU A 128 4.70 7.30 -5.22
CA LEU A 128 5.41 7.43 -6.49
C LEU A 128 4.91 8.68 -7.21
N THR A 129 5.83 9.42 -7.83
CA THR A 129 5.52 10.63 -8.62
C THR A 129 6.48 10.73 -9.80
N GLY A 130 6.00 11.28 -10.92
CA GLY A 130 6.81 11.50 -12.11
C GLY A 130 5.99 11.99 -13.30
N PRO A 131 6.66 12.32 -14.43
CA PRO A 131 6.00 12.64 -15.68
C PRO A 131 4.98 11.57 -16.07
N TRP A 132 3.90 11.97 -16.75
CA TRP A 132 2.80 11.10 -17.20
C TRP A 132 1.84 10.60 -16.11
N GLN A 133 2.00 11.06 -14.86
CA GLN A 133 1.00 10.85 -13.83
C GLN A 133 -0.18 11.84 -13.95
N MET A 134 -1.37 11.32 -14.25
CA MET A 134 -2.61 12.12 -14.35
C MET A 134 -3.22 12.32 -12.95
N ALA A 135 -2.53 13.08 -12.09
CA ALA A 135 -3.00 13.34 -10.73
C ALA A 135 -4.37 14.05 -10.75
N ARG A 136 -5.32 13.52 -9.97
CA ARG A 136 -6.64 14.14 -9.79
C ARG A 136 -6.79 14.72 -8.39
N TRP A 137 -7.43 15.88 -8.32
CA TRP A 137 -7.79 16.51 -7.06
C TRP A 137 -8.85 15.67 -6.33
N ILE A 138 -8.55 15.24 -5.11
CA ILE A 138 -9.52 14.61 -4.21
C ILE A 138 -10.04 15.72 -3.27
N ARG A 139 -11.35 15.92 -3.15
CA ARG A 139 -11.97 17.15 -2.62
C ARG A 139 -11.74 17.47 -1.12
N GLU A 140 -11.16 16.58 -0.32
CA GLU A 140 -11.09 16.76 1.16
C GLU A 140 -9.75 17.21 1.74
N TRP A 141 -8.74 17.53 0.92
CA TRP A 141 -7.46 18.04 1.44
C TRP A 141 -7.59 19.36 2.22
N SER A 142 -8.68 20.11 2.04
CA SER A 142 -8.95 21.39 2.71
C SER A 142 -9.66 21.27 4.07
N SER A 143 -10.35 20.18 4.39
CA SER A 143 -11.07 20.04 5.67
C SER A 143 -10.20 19.53 6.82
N CYS A 144 -9.04 18.94 6.51
CA CYS A 144 -8.13 18.38 7.52
C CYS A 144 -6.97 19.30 7.94
N GLY A 145 -6.74 20.44 7.29
CA GLY A 145 -5.70 21.40 7.73
C GLY A 145 -4.26 20.91 7.68
N TRP A 146 -3.94 19.88 6.89
CA TRP A 146 -2.57 19.36 6.76
C TRP A 146 -1.87 19.93 5.51
N PRO A 147 -0.69 20.55 5.64
CA PRO A 147 0.23 20.66 4.51
C PRO A 147 0.68 19.26 4.10
N VAL A 148 0.74 19.00 2.80
CA VAL A 148 1.15 17.74 2.19
C VAL A 148 2.55 17.35 2.69
N MET A 149 2.64 16.48 3.69
CA MET A 149 3.92 16.00 4.21
C MET A 149 4.33 14.74 3.45
N PHE A 150 5.25 14.92 2.51
CA PHE A 150 5.90 13.86 1.75
C PHE A 150 6.86 13.07 2.65
N LEU A 151 6.61 11.77 2.84
CA LEU A 151 7.64 10.82 3.25
C LEU A 151 8.13 10.10 1.99
N ALA A 152 9.08 10.75 1.32
CA ALA A 152 9.99 10.09 0.40
C ALA A 152 11.15 9.53 1.22
N GLY A 153 11.34 8.22 1.19
CA GLY A 153 12.52 7.53 1.69
C GLY A 153 12.78 6.35 0.77
N CYS A 154 13.94 6.36 0.11
CA CYS A 154 14.57 5.18 -0.46
C CYS A 154 15.15 4.32 0.68
#